data_AF-A0A9W8QNE0-F1
#
_entry.id   AF-A0A9W8QNE0-F1
#
_cell.length_a   1.000
_cell.length_b   1.000
_cell.length_c   1.000
_cell.angle_alpha   90.00
_cell.angle_beta   90.00
_cell.angle_gamma   90.00
#
_symmetry.space_group_name_H-M   'P 1'
#
loop_
_entity.id
_entity.type
_entity.pdbx_description
1 polymer ?
#
loop_
_entity_poly.entity_id
_entity_poly.type
_entity_poly.pdbx_seq_one_letter_code
_entity_poly.pdbx_strand_id
1 'polypeptide(L)'
;MSSADTTPISPARFAAALKDLSVAMLHLKVLEIRNSIAHLQYSNDQLRPFADGTATAASSGAAAAAAAASPGEPDQDCVDAIRENEQVVERMAERIALVRLEVEERGVSWDEFTSKEETEAAHSSRAGRT
;
A
#
# COMPACT_ATOMS: atom_id res chain seq x y z
N MET A 1 1.29 14.68 -18.96
CA MET A 1 1.82 14.91 -17.61
C MET A 1 1.38 13.72 -16.76
N SER A 2 2.20 12.68 -16.69
CA SER A 2 1.96 11.55 -15.78
C SER A 2 2.46 11.91 -14.38
N SER A 3 1.91 11.27 -13.35
CA SER A 3 2.20 11.43 -11.91
C SER A 3 3.69 11.26 -11.49
N ALA A 4 4.60 11.09 -12.46
CA ALA A 4 6.00 10.72 -12.29
C ALA A 4 6.94 11.84 -11.80
N ASP A 5 6.48 13.10 -11.71
CA ASP A 5 7.33 14.24 -11.34
C ASP A 5 7.50 14.47 -9.82
N THR A 6 6.86 13.66 -8.95
CA THR A 6 7.19 13.66 -7.52
C THR A 6 8.34 12.70 -7.28
N THR A 7 9.58 13.21 -7.23
CA THR A 7 10.72 12.42 -6.77
C THR A 7 10.46 11.94 -5.34
N PRO A 8 10.40 10.62 -5.08
CA PRO A 8 10.16 10.11 -3.74
C PRO A 8 11.30 10.52 -2.79
N ILE A 9 10.96 10.89 -1.55
CA ILE A 9 11.97 11.04 -0.49
C ILE A 9 12.70 9.70 -0.29
N SER A 10 14.03 9.76 -0.24
CA SER A 10 14.86 8.57 -0.03
C SER A 10 14.65 7.99 1.37
N PRO A 11 14.83 6.68 1.56
CA PRO A 11 14.71 6.03 2.87
C PRO A 11 15.60 6.69 3.93
N ALA A 12 16.85 7.02 3.57
CA ALA A 12 17.79 7.69 4.47
C ALA A 12 17.31 9.09 4.92
N ARG A 13 16.75 9.89 4.00
CA ARG A 13 16.22 11.22 4.36
C ARG A 13 14.96 11.10 5.22
N PHE A 14 14.12 10.10 4.94
CA PHE A 14 12.96 9.81 5.77
C PHE A 14 13.38 9.43 7.20
N ALA A 15 14.32 8.49 7.35
CA ALA A 15 14.83 8.07 8.65
C ALA A 15 15.43 9.23 9.46
N ALA A 16 16.22 10.10 8.81
CA ALA A 16 16.77 11.28 9.47
C ALA A 16 15.67 12.21 10.02
N ALA A 17 14.58 12.40 9.28
CA ALA A 17 13.45 13.23 9.71
C ALA A 17 12.65 12.61 10.87
N LEU A 18 12.68 11.28 11.07
CA LEU A 18 11.98 10.65 12.19
C LEU A 18 12.57 11.05 13.55
N LYS A 19 13.88 11.33 13.60
CA LYS A 19 14.59 11.74 14.82
C LYS A 19 13.99 12.99 15.47
N ASP A 20 13.42 13.89 14.66
CA ASP A 20 12.81 15.14 15.12
C ASP A 20 11.33 15.00 15.55
N LEU A 21 10.69 13.87 15.27
CA LEU A 21 9.29 13.62 15.61
C LEU A 21 9.14 13.14 17.05
N SER A 22 8.06 13.52 17.72
CA SER A 22 7.66 12.90 18.99
C SER A 22 7.07 11.50 18.79
N VAL A 23 7.02 10.68 19.84
CA VAL A 23 6.40 9.33 19.79
C VAL A 23 4.95 9.39 19.31
N ALA A 24 4.17 10.38 19.79
CA ALA A 24 2.80 10.60 19.33
C ALA A 24 2.72 10.88 17.82
N MET A 25 3.66 11.67 17.27
CA MET A 25 3.73 11.92 15.83
C MET A 25 4.14 10.67 15.04
N LEU A 26 4.99 9.81 15.62
CA LEU A 26 5.32 8.52 15.01
C LEU A 26 4.07 7.62 14.90
N HIS A 27 3.18 7.61 15.91
CA HIS A 27 1.92 6.85 15.81
C HIS A 27 1.06 7.35 14.66
N LEU A 28 0.87 8.67 14.58
CA LEU A 28 0.12 9.28 13.49
C LEU A 28 0.74 8.94 12.13
N LYS A 29 2.07 8.91 12.04
CA LYS A 29 2.77 8.56 10.82
C LYS A 29 2.54 7.10 10.40
N VAL A 30 2.55 6.15 11.35
CA VAL A 30 2.23 4.75 11.05
C VAL A 30 0.79 4.61 10.55
N LEU A 31 -0.16 5.31 11.18
CA LEU A 31 -1.57 5.29 10.76
C LEU A 31 -1.75 5.86 9.35
N GLU A 32 -1.12 6.99 9.04
CA GLU A 32 -1.12 7.61 7.72
C GLU A 32 -0.59 6.64 6.64
N ILE A 33 0.54 5.99 6.92
CA ILE A 33 1.16 5.07 5.97
C ILE A 33 0.31 3.80 5.78
N ARG A 34 -0.23 3.22 6.86
CA ARG A 34 -1.13 2.06 6.78
C ARG A 34 -2.40 2.37 6.01
N ASN A 35 -2.99 3.53 6.23
CA ASN A 35 -4.16 3.98 5.48
C ASN A 35 -3.82 4.14 3.98
N SER A 36 -2.66 4.72 3.65
CA SER A 36 -2.18 4.83 2.27
C SER A 36 -2.01 3.46 1.60
N ILE A 37 -1.42 2.48 2.31
CA ILE A 37 -1.28 1.10 1.82
C ILE A 37 -2.65 0.46 1.57
N ALA A 38 -3.58 0.57 2.54
CA ALA A 38 -4.92 0.01 2.41
C ALA A 38 -5.68 0.59 1.22
N HIS A 39 -5.56 1.89 0.96
CA HIS A 39 -6.17 2.53 -0.21
C HIS A 39 -5.56 2.03 -1.52
N LEU A 40 -4.23 1.85 -1.60
CA LEU A 40 -3.58 1.30 -2.79
C LEU A 40 -3.98 -0.15 -3.06
N GLN A 41 -4.04 -0.98 -2.01
CA GLN A 41 -4.47 -2.37 -2.12
C GLN A 41 -5.93 -2.46 -2.60
N TYR A 42 -6.82 -1.66 -2.02
CA TYR A 42 -8.21 -1.57 -2.46
C TYR A 42 -8.32 -1.13 -3.94
N SER A 43 -7.55 -0.11 -4.34
CA SER A 43 -7.49 0.33 -5.75
C SER A 43 -7.00 -0.79 -6.67
N ASN A 44 -5.98 -1.55 -6.26
CA ASN A 44 -5.46 -2.67 -7.05
C ASN A 44 -6.54 -3.75 -7.22
N ASP A 45 -7.26 -4.10 -6.15
CA ASP A 45 -8.35 -5.08 -6.22
C ASP A 45 -9.48 -4.63 -7.15
N GLN A 46 -9.75 -3.32 -7.24
CA GLN A 46 -10.70 -2.77 -8.21
C GLN A 46 -10.19 -2.81 -9.66
N LEU A 47 -8.87 -2.71 -9.87
CA LEU A 47 -8.25 -2.76 -11.20
C LEU A 47 -8.08 -4.19 -11.72
N ARG A 48 -7.94 -5.19 -10.84
CA ARG A 48 -7.71 -6.61 -11.21
C ARG A 48 -8.68 -7.12 -12.29
N PRO A 49 -10.00 -6.91 -12.22
CA PRO A 49 -10.91 -7.44 -13.24
C PRO A 49 -10.62 -6.91 -14.65
N PHE A 50 -10.17 -5.66 -14.76
CA PHE A 50 -9.79 -5.03 -16.03
C PHE A 50 -8.41 -5.51 -16.50
N ALA A 51 -7.45 -5.55 -15.58
CA ALA A 51 -6.11 -6.08 -15.83
C ALA A 51 -6.13 -7.56 -16.27
N ASP A 52 -7.07 -8.36 -15.74
CA ASP A 52 -7.23 -9.77 -16.09
C ASP A 52 -8.11 -9.98 -17.35
N GLY A 53 -8.69 -8.91 -17.90
CA GLY A 53 -9.65 -9.00 -19.02
C GLY A 53 -10.98 -9.67 -18.65
N THR A 54 -11.24 -9.91 -17.36
CA THR A 54 -12.46 -10.57 -16.87
C THR A 54 -13.65 -9.62 -16.70
N ALA A 55 -13.39 -8.32 -16.69
CA ALA A 55 -14.41 -7.28 -16.71
C ALA A 55 -15.16 -7.31 -18.05
N THR A 56 -16.31 -7.99 -18.09
CA THR A 56 -17.24 -7.85 -19.21
C THR A 56 -17.81 -6.44 -19.20
N ALA A 57 -17.57 -5.67 -20.28
CA ALA A 57 -18.27 -4.41 -20.51
C ALA A 57 -19.77 -4.68 -20.37
N ALA A 58 -20.38 -4.19 -19.28
CA ALA A 58 -21.80 -4.35 -19.05
C ALA A 58 -22.53 -3.76 -20.26
N SER A 59 -23.16 -4.63 -21.05
CA SER A 59 -23.76 -4.28 -22.32
C SER A 59 -24.77 -3.15 -22.16
N SER A 60 -24.43 -1.98 -22.67
CA SER A 60 -25.41 -1.01 -23.16
C SER A 60 -25.08 -0.78 -24.63
N GLY A 61 -26.10 -0.93 -25.46
CA GLY A 61 -25.96 -1.22 -26.88
C GLY A 61 -25.29 -0.13 -27.73
N ALA A 62 -25.00 -0.56 -28.97
CA ALA A 62 -24.43 0.15 -30.10
C ALA A 62 -22.90 0.09 -30.21
N ALA A 63 -22.47 -0.77 -31.13
CA ALA A 63 -21.15 -0.76 -31.71
C ALA A 63 -20.84 0.60 -32.34
N ALA A 64 -19.71 1.22 -31.97
CA ALA A 64 -18.71 1.82 -32.86
C ALA A 64 -17.82 2.82 -32.12
N ALA A 65 -16.65 2.35 -31.64
CA ALA A 65 -15.37 3.03 -31.76
C ALA A 65 -14.28 2.04 -31.31
N ALA A 66 -13.74 1.28 -32.28
CA ALA A 66 -12.60 0.42 -32.06
C ALA A 66 -11.34 1.26 -31.87
N ALA A 67 -10.78 1.19 -30.67
CA ALA A 67 -9.35 1.05 -30.31
C ALA A 67 -9.32 1.14 -28.77
N ALA A 68 -9.00 0.10 -27.98
CA ALA A 68 -7.79 -0.70 -28.08
C ALA A 68 -7.83 -2.09 -27.40
N ALA A 69 -8.96 -2.59 -26.88
CA ALA A 69 -9.00 -3.91 -26.24
C ALA A 69 -10.21 -4.73 -26.71
N SER A 70 -9.96 -5.96 -27.17
CA SER A 70 -11.03 -6.92 -27.47
C SER A 70 -11.69 -7.36 -26.16
N PRO A 71 -13.01 -7.65 -26.12
CA PRO A 71 -13.63 -8.21 -24.93
C PRO A 71 -12.89 -9.49 -24.51
N GLY A 72 -12.40 -9.54 -23.26
CA GLY A 72 -11.58 -10.66 -22.76
C GLY A 72 -10.07 -10.44 -22.81
N GLU A 73 -9.59 -9.31 -23.31
CA GLU A 73 -8.16 -8.97 -23.34
C GLU A 73 -7.77 -8.11 -22.13
N PRO A 74 -6.68 -8.45 -21.42
CA PRO A 74 -6.06 -7.64 -20.36
C PRO A 74 -5.90 -6.16 -20.75
N ASP A 75 -6.40 -5.26 -19.91
CA ASP A 75 -6.09 -3.84 -20.02
C ASP A 75 -4.66 -3.57 -19.52
N GLN A 76 -3.74 -3.30 -20.45
CA GLN A 76 -2.33 -3.07 -20.15
C GLN A 76 -2.10 -1.84 -19.27
N ASP A 77 -2.92 -0.79 -19.39
CA ASP A 77 -2.81 0.39 -18.53
C ASP A 77 -3.16 0.04 -17.07
N CYS A 78 -4.17 -0.83 -16.88
CA CYS A 78 -4.52 -1.36 -15.57
C CYS A 78 -3.41 -2.26 -15.00
N VAL A 79 -2.79 -3.11 -15.82
CA VAL A 79 -1.63 -3.94 -15.42
C VAL A 79 -0.47 -3.06 -14.94
N ASP A 80 -0.14 -2.02 -15.72
CA ASP A 80 0.95 -1.11 -15.40
C ASP A 80 0.66 -0.29 -14.13
N ALA A 81 -0.57 0.19 -13.97
CA ALA A 81 -1.00 0.90 -12.76
C ALA A 81 -0.90 0.03 -11.49
N ILE A 82 -1.33 -1.24 -11.55
CA ILE A 82 -1.19 -2.18 -10.43
C ILE A 82 0.29 -2.35 -10.07
N ARG A 83 1.14 -2.59 -11.07
CA ARG A 83 2.59 -2.77 -10.88
C ARG A 83 3.26 -1.55 -10.26
N GLU A 84 2.86 -0.34 -10.66
CA GLU A 84 3.37 0.90 -10.06
C GLU A 84 2.89 1.06 -8.61
N ASN A 85 1.61 0.78 -8.34
CA ASN A 85 1.05 0.83 -6.99
C ASN A 85 1.73 -0.17 -6.04
N GLU A 86 2.06 -1.38 -6.51
CA GLU A 86 2.80 -2.37 -5.72
C GLU A 86 4.19 -1.86 -5.30
N GLN A 87 4.90 -1.16 -6.20
CA GLN A 87 6.17 -0.51 -5.86
C GLN A 87 6.00 0.65 -4.87
N VAL A 88 4.84 1.33 -4.87
CA VAL A 88 4.52 2.33 -3.84
C VAL A 88 4.27 1.64 -2.50
N VAL A 89 3.51 0.54 -2.48
CA VAL A 89 3.23 -0.25 -1.27
C VAL A 89 4.53 -0.77 -0.64
N GLU A 90 5.46 -1.29 -1.44
CA GLU A 90 6.76 -1.77 -0.94
C GLU A 90 7.54 -0.64 -0.25
N ARG A 91 7.63 0.53 -0.87
CA ARG A 91 8.29 1.71 -0.27
C ARG A 91 7.58 2.20 0.99
N MET A 92 6.26 2.14 1.04
CA MET A 92 5.49 2.49 2.23
C MET A 92 5.74 1.47 3.37
N ALA A 93 5.86 0.19 3.05
CA ALA A 93 6.22 -0.85 4.01
C ALA A 93 7.65 -0.66 4.56
N GLU A 94 8.61 -0.30 3.70
CA GLU A 94 9.97 0.08 4.12
C GLU A 94 9.95 1.25 5.11
N ARG A 95 9.10 2.27 4.86
CA ARG A 95 8.93 3.39 5.79
C ARG A 95 8.36 2.96 7.14
N ILE A 96 7.43 2.02 7.19
CA ILE A 96 6.95 1.44 8.45
C ILE A 96 8.11 0.75 9.19
N ALA A 97 8.96 0.00 8.49
CA ALA A 97 10.12 -0.64 9.09
C ALA A 97 11.12 0.39 9.68
N LEU A 98 11.33 1.52 9.01
CA LEU A 98 12.16 2.61 9.54
C LEU A 98 11.54 3.27 10.79
N VAL A 99 10.21 3.47 10.81
CA VAL A 99 9.53 3.96 12.01
C VAL A 99 9.66 2.97 13.16
N ARG A 100 9.53 1.67 12.88
CA ARG A 100 9.72 0.62 13.89
C ARG A 100 11.13 0.67 14.51
N LEU A 101 12.17 0.74 13.68
CA LEU A 101 13.54 0.85 14.15
C LEU A 101 13.73 2.08 15.05
N GLU A 102 13.19 3.24 14.64
CA GLU A 102 13.25 4.46 15.43
C GLU A 102 12.56 4.33 16.80
N VAL A 103 11.39 3.72 16.83
CA VAL A 103 10.59 3.49 18.05
C VAL A 103 11.35 2.57 19.01
N GLU A 104 11.89 1.46 18.51
CA GLU A 104 12.66 0.50 19.29
C GLU A 104 13.99 1.12 19.80
N GLU A 105 14.66 1.96 19.01
CA GLU A 105 15.86 2.70 19.42
C GLU A 105 15.58 3.66 20.60
N ARG A 106 14.36 4.19 20.68
CA ARG A 106 13.89 5.02 21.81
C ARG A 106 13.45 4.20 23.02
N GLY A 107 13.50 2.88 22.95
CA GLY A 107 13.08 1.97 24.02
C GLY A 107 11.56 1.82 24.15
N VAL A 108 10.79 2.20 23.13
CA VAL A 108 9.33 2.04 23.08
C VAL A 108 9.01 0.71 22.39
N SER A 109 8.03 -0.04 22.90
CA SER A 109 7.62 -1.29 22.28
C SER A 109 6.85 -1.03 20.99
N TRP A 110 7.18 -1.76 19.92
CA TRP A 110 6.41 -1.72 18.66
C TRP A 110 4.95 -2.19 18.85
N ASP A 111 4.66 -2.99 19.87
CA ASP A 111 3.31 -3.45 20.15
C ASP A 111 2.34 -2.29 20.45
N GLU A 112 2.83 -1.16 20.95
CA GLU A 112 2.03 0.05 21.17
C GLU A 112 1.51 0.65 19.85
N PHE A 113 2.24 0.42 18.75
CA PHE A 113 1.89 0.88 17.41
C PHE A 113 0.99 -0.11 16.66
N THR A 114 0.74 -1.26 17.26
CA THR A 114 -0.02 -2.36 16.68
C THR A 114 -1.45 -2.26 17.17
N SER A 115 -2.44 -2.39 16.29
CA SER A 115 -3.85 -2.34 16.71
C SER A 115 -4.14 -3.45 17.71
N LYS A 116 -5.07 -3.23 18.65
CA LYS A 116 -5.43 -4.24 19.66
C LYS A 116 -5.82 -5.60 19.05
N GLU A 117 -6.49 -5.60 17.91
CA GLU A 117 -6.84 -6.81 17.16
C GLU A 117 -5.60 -7.54 16.56
N GLU A 118 -4.61 -6.77 16.11
CA GLU A 118 -3.38 -7.28 15.49
C GLU A 118 -2.43 -7.87 16.56
N THR A 119 -2.40 -7.28 17.78
CA THR A 119 -1.66 -7.84 18.91
C THR A 119 -2.32 -9.12 19.46
N GLU A 120 -3.64 -9.17 19.56
CA GLU A 120 -4.39 -10.35 19.98
C GLU A 120 -4.25 -11.52 18.98
N ALA A 121 -4.29 -11.24 17.68
CA ALA A 121 -4.07 -12.23 16.63
C ALA A 121 -2.63 -12.81 16.69
N ALA A 122 -1.62 -11.96 16.90
CA ALA A 122 -0.24 -12.40 17.07
C ALA A 122 -0.06 -13.31 18.29
N HIS A 123 -0.66 -12.97 19.43
CA HIS A 123 -0.63 -13.78 20.66
C HIS A 123 -1.32 -15.14 20.49
N SER A 124 -2.47 -15.17 19.81
CA SER A 124 -3.19 -16.42 19.50
C SER A 124 -2.35 -17.36 18.59
N SER A 125 -1.67 -16.82 17.59
CA SER A 125 -0.81 -17.58 16.68
C SER A 125 0.45 -18.18 17.32
N ARG A 126 0.90 -17.58 18.44
CA ARG A 126 2.05 -18.00 19.23
C ARG A 126 1.67 -19.12 20.20
N ALA A 127 0.48 -19.05 20.79
CA ALA A 127 -0.05 -20.03 21.73
C ALA A 127 -0.44 -21.37 21.07
N GLY A 128 -0.85 -21.35 19.79
CA GLY A 128 -1.20 -22.58 19.05
C GLY A 128 0.01 -23.40 18.55
N ARG A 129 1.24 -22.99 18.85
CA ARG A 129 2.49 -23.59 18.34
C ARG A 129 3.32 -24.32 19.41
N THR A 130 2.78 -24.44 20.62
CA THR A 130 3.37 -25.17 21.78
C THR A 130 2.48 -26.34 22.15
#